data_AF-A0A9D8FJD2-F1
#
_entry.id   AF-A0A9D8FJD2-F1
#
_cell.length_a   1.000
_cell.length_b   1.000
_cell.length_c   1.000
_cell.angle_alpha   90.00
_cell.angle_beta   90.00
_cell.angle_gamma   90.00
#
_symmetry.space_group_name_H-M   'P 1'
#
loop_
_entity.id
_entity.type
_entity.pdbx_description
1 polymer ?
#
loop_
_entity_poly.entity_id
_entity_poly.type
_entity_poly.pdbx_seq_one_letter_code
_entity_poly.pdbx_strand_id
1 'polypeptide(L)'
;MISDYNRLSGLQKVAILFSVLGESLALNLVKDLDKTEIRKIRAAMRGVENVAFTVKKQVMEEFYFAFVSEKFQESDESDEPKKPFAFLNDLTDEQIIAMLTTETPRVIAISIAQLPGEKRMKVLNRISEEEKGQVLLSIGNLNDVPLEAVVQIANRLQKKARQLPKTVAFSRGGGKDLADILGSMDPVEEEMFMTNLEQENPELAEEVKKYRITFETIFEIFPDNLLRDLMNAVDLDTVALALKGMDQSISDRVIGILPKKKQAMYEPVEGAVPKRDVDNARKSIVQSAKQMESDGAFKLEDLLGGETVE
;
A
#
# COMPACT_ATOMS: atom_id res chain seq x y z
N MET A 1 -20.29 -53.74 3.35
CA MET A 1 -19.62 -52.50 2.89
C MET A 1 -20.25 -51.34 3.64
N ILE A 2 -19.44 -50.55 4.34
CA ILE A 2 -19.90 -49.38 5.09
C ILE A 2 -20.05 -48.21 4.11
N SER A 3 -21.27 -47.69 3.95
CA SER A 3 -21.61 -46.66 2.98
C SER A 3 -22.25 -45.41 3.58
N ASP A 4 -22.67 -45.46 4.84
CA ASP A 4 -23.34 -44.35 5.53
C ASP A 4 -22.40 -43.75 6.59
N TYR A 5 -21.96 -42.52 6.33
CA TYR A 5 -21.04 -41.77 7.18
C TYR A 5 -21.67 -41.35 8.52
N ASN A 6 -22.96 -41.03 8.55
CA ASN A 6 -23.62 -40.49 9.74
C ASN A 6 -23.80 -41.53 10.86
N ARG A 7 -23.62 -42.81 10.53
CA ARG A 7 -23.72 -43.93 11.49
C ARG A 7 -22.38 -44.33 12.08
N LEU A 8 -21.29 -43.65 11.70
CA LEU A 8 -19.95 -43.92 12.22
C LEU A 8 -19.72 -43.26 13.58
N SER A 9 -19.29 -44.07 14.54
CA SER A 9 -18.72 -43.57 15.79
C SER A 9 -17.37 -42.87 15.57
N GLY A 10 -17.00 -41.97 16.48
CA GLY A 10 -15.68 -41.30 16.43
C GLY A 10 -14.51 -42.30 16.34
N LEU A 11 -14.57 -43.40 17.09
CA LEU A 11 -13.55 -44.45 17.04
C LEU A 11 -13.46 -45.12 15.66
N GLN A 12 -14.60 -45.36 14.99
CA GLN A 12 -14.62 -45.92 13.63
C GLN A 12 -14.10 -44.92 12.60
N LYS A 13 -14.38 -43.63 12.76
CA LYS A 13 -13.83 -42.58 11.90
C LYS A 13 -12.30 -42.49 12.04
N VAL A 14 -11.77 -42.52 13.27
CA VAL A 14 -10.32 -42.58 13.51
C VAL A 14 -9.73 -43.86 12.91
N ALA A 15 -10.38 -45.02 13.05
CA ALA A 15 -9.92 -46.25 12.43
C ALA A 15 -9.89 -46.19 10.89
N ILE A 16 -10.87 -45.51 10.27
CA ILE A 16 -10.89 -45.26 8.82
C ILE A 16 -9.72 -44.35 8.42
N LEU A 17 -9.47 -43.26 9.16
CA LEU A 17 -8.31 -42.37 8.96
C LEU A 17 -6.99 -43.15 8.99
N PHE A 18 -6.80 -43.99 10.02
CA PHE A 18 -5.62 -44.85 10.17
C PHE A 18 -5.50 -45.87 9.03
N SER A 19 -6.61 -46.40 8.52
CA SER A 19 -6.61 -47.33 7.39
C SER A 19 -6.19 -46.66 6.06
N VAL A 20 -6.46 -45.37 5.90
CA VAL A 20 -6.16 -44.60 4.68
C VAL A 20 -4.73 -44.05 4.72
N LEU A 21 -4.33 -43.45 5.83
CA LEU A 21 -3.01 -42.83 5.99
C LEU A 21 -1.91 -43.83 6.33
N GLY A 22 -2.28 -45.00 6.87
CA GLY A 22 -1.35 -45.94 7.47
C GLY A 22 -1.02 -45.57 8.92
N GLU A 23 -0.75 -46.61 9.72
CA GLU A 23 -0.62 -46.49 11.17
C GLU A 23 0.53 -45.56 11.59
N SER A 24 1.67 -45.62 10.91
CA SER A 24 2.83 -44.79 11.22
C SER A 24 2.58 -43.30 11.02
N LEU A 25 1.93 -42.91 9.93
CA LEU A 25 1.62 -41.51 9.63
C LEU A 25 0.47 -41.00 10.51
N ALA A 26 -0.55 -41.83 10.75
CA ALA A 26 -1.68 -41.44 11.58
C ALA A 26 -1.28 -41.20 13.04
N LEU A 27 -0.35 -42.00 13.59
CA LEU A 27 0.19 -41.79 14.94
C LEU A 27 1.01 -40.51 15.08
N ASN A 28 1.62 -40.01 14.00
CA ASN A 28 2.32 -38.73 14.01
C ASN A 28 1.36 -37.53 13.93
N LEU A 29 0.15 -37.73 13.41
CA LEU A 29 -0.85 -36.68 13.25
C LEU A 29 -1.70 -36.50 14.51
N VAL A 30 -2.05 -37.58 15.19
CA VAL A 30 -2.85 -37.53 16.42
C VAL A 30 -1.90 -37.49 17.63
N LYS A 31 -1.82 -36.33 18.30
CA LYS A 31 -1.01 -36.16 19.51
C LYS A 31 -1.65 -36.89 20.71
N ASP A 32 -0.82 -37.27 21.67
CA ASP A 32 -1.23 -37.70 23.02
C ASP A 32 -2.15 -38.94 23.13
N LEU A 33 -2.09 -39.87 22.17
CA LEU A 33 -2.80 -41.15 22.28
C LEU A 33 -2.12 -42.11 23.27
N ASP A 34 -2.90 -42.66 24.20
CA ASP A 34 -2.40 -43.67 25.12
C ASP A 34 -2.36 -45.09 24.50
N LYS A 35 -1.66 -46.02 25.17
CA LYS A 35 -1.53 -47.42 24.69
C LYS A 35 -2.88 -48.15 24.60
N THR A 36 -3.88 -47.74 25.37
CA THR A 36 -5.21 -48.34 25.40
C THR A 36 -6.04 -47.85 24.21
N GLU A 37 -5.96 -46.57 23.89
CA GLU A 37 -6.61 -45.92 22.75
C GLU A 37 -6.06 -46.46 21.44
N ILE A 38 -4.75 -46.59 21.31
CA ILE A 38 -4.11 -47.21 20.15
C ILE A 38 -4.62 -48.65 19.96
N ARG A 39 -4.77 -49.42 21.04
CA ARG A 39 -5.33 -50.78 20.99
C ARG A 39 -6.79 -50.78 20.54
N LYS A 40 -7.61 -49.84 21.03
CA LYS A 40 -9.01 -49.68 20.63
C LYS A 40 -9.13 -49.31 19.15
N ILE A 41 -8.30 -48.39 18.66
CA ILE A 41 -8.25 -47.99 17.25
C ILE A 41 -7.86 -49.17 16.37
N ARG A 42 -6.80 -49.91 16.74
CA ARG A 42 -6.35 -51.10 15.99
C ARG A 42 -7.41 -52.21 15.96
N ALA A 43 -8.15 -52.39 17.06
CA ALA A 43 -9.28 -53.32 17.09
C ALA A 43 -10.41 -52.87 16.17
N ALA A 44 -10.74 -51.57 16.18
CA ALA A 44 -11.76 -50.98 15.32
C ALA A 44 -11.39 -51.06 13.83
N MET A 45 -10.11 -50.92 13.46
CA MET A 45 -9.63 -51.04 12.08
C MET A 45 -10.04 -52.35 11.41
N ARG A 46 -10.04 -53.46 12.15
CA ARG A 46 -10.49 -54.78 11.64
C ARG A 46 -11.97 -54.79 11.26
N GLY A 47 -12.77 -53.90 11.86
CA GLY A 47 -14.20 -53.75 11.58
C GLY A 47 -14.53 -52.78 10.42
N VAL A 48 -13.55 -52.04 9.90
CA VAL A 48 -13.72 -51.04 8.83
C VAL A 48 -12.92 -51.36 7.56
N GLU A 49 -12.59 -52.64 7.32
CA GLU A 49 -11.83 -53.06 6.13
C GLU A 49 -12.56 -52.76 4.80
N ASN A 50 -13.89 -52.82 4.79
CA ASN A 50 -14.71 -52.63 3.58
C ASN A 50 -15.62 -51.38 3.69
N VAL A 51 -15.02 -50.22 3.46
CA VAL A 51 -15.67 -48.89 3.51
C VAL A 51 -15.69 -48.27 2.10
N ALA A 52 -16.83 -47.71 1.72
CA ALA A 52 -16.99 -47.01 0.44
C ALA A 52 -16.04 -45.81 0.33
N PHE A 53 -15.56 -45.54 -0.89
CA PHE A 53 -14.62 -44.43 -1.16
C PHE A 53 -15.19 -43.07 -0.72
N THR A 54 -16.50 -42.85 -0.91
CA THR A 54 -17.20 -41.63 -0.49
C THR A 54 -17.11 -41.39 1.01
N VAL A 55 -17.28 -42.44 1.82
CA VAL A 55 -17.15 -42.36 3.28
C VAL A 55 -15.71 -42.12 3.70
N LYS A 56 -14.73 -42.80 3.05
CA LYS A 56 -13.30 -42.54 3.29
C LYS A 56 -12.96 -41.07 3.02
N LYS A 57 -13.44 -40.53 1.90
CA LYS A 57 -13.26 -39.13 1.52
C LYS A 57 -13.86 -38.18 2.57
N GLN A 58 -15.11 -38.40 3.00
CA GLN A 58 -15.76 -37.57 4.01
C GLN A 58 -15.03 -37.57 5.36
N VAL A 59 -14.55 -38.75 5.81
CA VAL A 59 -13.73 -38.84 7.04
C VAL A 59 -12.42 -38.08 6.87
N MET A 60 -11.73 -38.23 5.74
CA MET A 60 -10.50 -37.49 5.47
C MET A 60 -10.73 -35.97 5.48
N GLU A 61 -11.83 -35.50 4.88
CA GLU A 61 -12.20 -34.09 4.85
C GLU A 61 -12.51 -33.55 6.26
N GLU A 62 -13.27 -34.30 7.08
CA GLU A 62 -13.57 -33.94 8.47
C GLU A 62 -12.29 -33.77 9.31
N PHE A 63 -11.38 -34.75 9.28
CA PHE A 63 -10.13 -34.66 10.04
C PHE A 63 -9.20 -33.59 9.49
N TYR A 64 -9.13 -33.42 8.16
CA TYR A 64 -8.38 -32.35 7.55
C TYR A 64 -8.87 -30.97 8.00
N PHE A 65 -10.20 -30.77 8.04
CA PHE A 65 -10.82 -29.54 8.54
C PHE A 65 -10.42 -29.27 10.00
N ALA A 66 -10.50 -30.28 10.87
CA ALA A 66 -10.11 -30.16 12.28
C ALA A 66 -8.63 -29.78 12.46
N PHE A 67 -7.71 -30.36 11.67
CA PHE A 67 -6.28 -30.02 11.74
C PHE A 67 -5.97 -28.61 11.22
N VAL A 68 -6.66 -28.18 10.18
CA VAL A 68 -6.50 -26.83 9.64
C VAL A 68 -7.04 -25.82 10.64
N SER A 69 -8.24 -26.03 11.19
CA SER A 69 -8.86 -25.11 12.14
C SER A 69 -8.05 -24.98 13.44
N GLU A 70 -7.43 -26.05 13.94
CA GLU A 70 -6.55 -26.01 15.12
C GLU A 70 -5.29 -25.15 14.88
N LYS A 71 -4.66 -25.25 13.70
CA LYS A 71 -3.54 -24.36 13.31
C LYS A 71 -3.96 -22.91 13.15
N PHE A 72 -5.23 -22.65 12.86
CA PHE A 72 -5.76 -21.31 12.89
C PHE A 72 -5.98 -20.83 14.33
N GLN A 73 -6.41 -21.68 15.25
CA GLN A 73 -6.66 -21.30 16.65
C GLN A 73 -5.40 -20.94 17.44
N GLU A 74 -4.26 -21.59 17.19
CA GLU A 74 -3.00 -21.33 17.93
C GLU A 74 -2.42 -19.90 17.78
N SER A 75 -2.99 -19.03 16.93
CA SER A 75 -2.40 -17.72 16.62
C SER A 75 -3.15 -16.47 17.11
N ASP A 76 -4.40 -16.54 17.61
CA ASP A 76 -5.10 -15.37 18.18
C ASP A 76 -6.24 -15.79 19.14
N GLU A 77 -6.22 -15.29 20.37
CA GLU A 77 -7.19 -15.53 21.47
C GLU A 77 -8.54 -14.80 21.30
N SER A 78 -9.10 -14.71 20.09
CA SER A 78 -10.39 -14.04 19.87
C SER A 78 -11.47 -14.99 19.34
N ASP A 79 -12.65 -14.93 19.95
CA ASP A 79 -13.87 -15.68 19.60
C ASP A 79 -14.53 -15.21 18.28
N GLU A 80 -13.92 -14.30 17.52
CA GLU A 80 -14.46 -13.87 16.23
C GLU A 80 -14.21 -14.92 15.14
N PRO A 81 -15.21 -15.21 14.28
CA PRO A 81 -15.01 -16.09 13.13
C PRO A 81 -13.94 -15.49 12.21
N LYS A 82 -12.78 -16.15 12.12
CA LYS A 82 -11.63 -15.67 11.34
C LYS A 82 -12.03 -15.44 9.89
N LYS A 83 -11.89 -14.20 9.42
CA LYS A 83 -12.05 -13.82 8.02
C LYS A 83 -10.75 -14.15 7.28
N PRO A 84 -10.67 -15.21 6.44
CA PRO A 84 -9.39 -15.69 5.90
C PRO A 84 -8.63 -14.63 5.08
N PHE A 85 -9.38 -13.69 4.48
CA PHE A 85 -8.86 -12.63 3.61
C PHE A 85 -8.75 -11.26 4.29
N ALA A 86 -8.86 -11.16 5.62
CA ALA A 86 -8.81 -9.87 6.33
C ALA A 86 -7.55 -9.05 6.01
N PHE A 87 -6.42 -9.72 5.79
CA PHE A 87 -5.14 -9.10 5.43
C PHE A 87 -5.18 -8.29 4.12
N LEU A 88 -6.17 -8.53 3.23
CA LEU A 88 -6.32 -7.74 2.00
C LEU A 88 -6.66 -6.27 2.29
N ASN A 89 -7.24 -5.98 3.46
CA ASN A 89 -7.58 -4.61 3.84
C ASN A 89 -6.33 -3.76 4.12
N ASP A 90 -5.24 -4.40 4.53
CA ASP A 90 -3.98 -3.73 4.91
C ASP A 90 -3.06 -3.47 3.70
N LEU A 91 -3.46 -3.91 2.50
CA LEU A 91 -2.66 -3.79 1.29
C LEU A 91 -3.10 -2.60 0.42
N THR A 92 -2.12 -1.95 -0.22
CA THR A 92 -2.38 -0.94 -1.25
C THR A 92 -2.95 -1.59 -2.52
N ASP A 93 -3.54 -0.78 -3.39
CA ASP A 93 -4.12 -1.26 -4.64
C ASP A 93 -3.06 -1.93 -5.54
N GLU A 94 -1.86 -1.36 -5.61
CA GLU A 94 -0.73 -1.92 -6.36
C GLU A 94 -0.28 -3.26 -5.81
N GLN A 95 -0.24 -3.42 -4.48
CA GLN A 95 0.13 -4.67 -3.84
C GLN A 95 -0.92 -5.76 -4.12
N ILE A 96 -2.21 -5.41 -4.05
CA ILE A 96 -3.30 -6.32 -4.41
C ILE A 96 -3.20 -6.72 -5.87
N ILE A 97 -3.03 -5.76 -6.78
CA ILE A 97 -2.90 -6.01 -8.22
C ILE A 97 -1.69 -6.93 -8.48
N ALA A 98 -0.50 -6.58 -8.02
CA ALA A 98 0.71 -7.35 -8.25
C ALA A 98 0.61 -8.79 -7.69
N MET A 99 -0.04 -8.94 -6.53
CA MET A 99 -0.25 -10.25 -5.93
C MET A 99 -1.23 -11.11 -6.71
N LEU A 100 -2.35 -10.53 -7.17
CA LEU A 100 -3.48 -11.26 -7.74
C LEU A 100 -3.36 -11.48 -9.25
N THR A 101 -2.79 -10.57 -10.05
CA THR A 101 -2.70 -10.75 -11.51
C THR A 101 -1.74 -11.87 -11.93
N THR A 102 -0.95 -12.39 -11.00
CA THR A 102 -0.08 -13.56 -11.21
C THR A 102 -0.74 -14.89 -10.79
N GLU A 103 -2.01 -14.86 -10.40
CA GLU A 103 -2.77 -16.02 -9.93
C GLU A 103 -3.71 -16.56 -11.02
N THR A 104 -4.26 -17.77 -10.79
CA THR A 104 -5.23 -18.35 -11.72
C THR A 104 -6.58 -17.62 -11.65
N PRO A 105 -7.40 -17.63 -12.72
CA PRO A 105 -8.70 -16.93 -12.75
C PRO A 105 -9.62 -17.29 -11.58
N ARG A 106 -9.60 -18.56 -11.15
CA ARG A 106 -10.40 -19.04 -10.00
C ARG A 106 -9.91 -18.46 -8.67
N VAL A 107 -8.58 -18.35 -8.48
CA VAL A 107 -7.99 -17.74 -7.28
C VAL A 107 -8.25 -16.23 -7.26
N ILE A 108 -8.13 -15.57 -8.41
CA ILE A 108 -8.48 -14.16 -8.55
C ILE A 108 -9.94 -13.96 -8.17
N ALA A 109 -10.86 -14.76 -8.72
CA ALA A 109 -12.30 -14.70 -8.41
C ALA A 109 -12.60 -14.84 -6.91
N ILE A 110 -12.04 -15.85 -6.24
CA ILE A 110 -12.21 -16.07 -4.80
C ILE A 110 -11.70 -14.85 -4.01
N SER A 111 -10.53 -14.32 -4.40
CA SER A 111 -9.88 -13.21 -3.69
C SER A 111 -10.63 -11.89 -3.87
N ILE A 112 -11.00 -11.53 -5.10
CA ILE A 112 -11.67 -10.25 -5.39
C ILE A 112 -13.14 -10.23 -4.96
N ALA A 113 -13.75 -11.40 -4.75
CA ALA A 113 -15.06 -11.51 -4.10
C ALA A 113 -15.04 -11.02 -2.64
N GLN A 114 -13.86 -11.01 -1.99
CA GLN A 114 -13.66 -10.51 -0.63
C GLN A 114 -13.31 -9.00 -0.59
N LEU A 115 -13.11 -8.37 -1.74
CA LEU A 115 -12.73 -6.96 -1.85
C LEU A 115 -13.96 -6.04 -2.04
N PRO A 116 -13.88 -4.77 -1.59
CA PRO A 116 -14.82 -3.72 -1.97
C PRO A 116 -14.89 -3.54 -3.49
N GLY A 117 -16.02 -3.03 -3.99
CA GLY A 117 -16.29 -2.89 -5.42
C GLY A 117 -15.22 -2.09 -6.18
N GLU A 118 -14.72 -1.00 -5.60
CA GLU A 118 -13.68 -0.17 -6.21
C GLU A 118 -12.37 -0.93 -6.40
N LYS A 119 -11.84 -1.56 -5.33
CA LYS A 119 -10.61 -2.37 -5.38
C LYS A 119 -10.75 -3.55 -6.34
N ARG A 120 -11.93 -4.20 -6.38
CA ARG A 120 -12.24 -5.28 -7.32
C ARG A 120 -12.10 -4.82 -8.77
N MET A 121 -12.66 -3.65 -9.12
CA MET A 121 -12.57 -3.12 -10.48
C MET A 121 -11.14 -2.77 -10.87
N LYS A 122 -10.34 -2.23 -9.93
CA LYS A 122 -8.91 -1.96 -10.16
C LYS A 122 -8.14 -3.21 -10.55
N VAL A 123 -8.43 -4.37 -9.94
CA VAL A 123 -7.80 -5.66 -10.32
C VAL A 123 -8.29 -6.14 -11.69
N LEU A 124 -9.60 -6.11 -11.94
CA LEU A 124 -10.18 -6.55 -13.22
C LEU A 124 -9.67 -5.74 -14.41
N ASN A 125 -9.41 -4.45 -14.23
CA ASN A 125 -8.88 -3.58 -15.27
C ASN A 125 -7.40 -3.81 -15.58
N ARG A 126 -6.71 -4.71 -14.85
CA ARG A 126 -5.28 -5.00 -15.00
C ARG A 126 -4.97 -6.36 -15.64
N ILE A 127 -5.99 -7.18 -15.86
CA ILE A 127 -5.88 -8.48 -16.56
C ILE A 127 -6.45 -8.37 -17.97
N SER A 128 -6.12 -9.31 -18.85
CA SER A 128 -6.62 -9.31 -20.24
C SER A 128 -8.14 -9.52 -20.31
N GLU A 129 -8.79 -9.13 -21.41
CA GLU A 129 -10.24 -9.32 -21.60
C GLU A 129 -10.65 -10.81 -21.54
N GLU A 130 -9.79 -11.70 -22.05
CA GLU A 130 -10.01 -13.15 -21.99
C GLU A 130 -9.98 -13.65 -20.53
N GLU A 131 -8.93 -13.29 -19.77
CA GLU A 131 -8.82 -13.65 -18.35
C GLU A 131 -9.96 -13.04 -17.53
N LYS A 132 -10.32 -11.79 -17.80
CA LYS A 132 -11.44 -11.09 -17.16
C LYS A 132 -12.74 -11.87 -17.35
N GLY A 133 -13.03 -12.35 -18.56
CA GLY A 133 -14.17 -13.23 -18.82
C GLY A 133 -14.14 -14.50 -17.96
N GLN A 134 -12.99 -15.17 -17.87
CA GLN A 134 -12.82 -16.38 -17.05
C GLN A 134 -12.99 -16.11 -15.55
N VAL A 135 -12.49 -14.98 -15.06
CA VAL A 135 -12.65 -14.55 -13.66
C VAL A 135 -14.12 -14.28 -13.34
N LEU A 136 -14.84 -13.57 -14.21
CA LEU A 136 -16.26 -13.27 -14.01
C LEU A 136 -17.13 -14.54 -14.01
N LEU A 137 -16.87 -15.48 -14.93
CA LEU A 137 -17.53 -16.80 -14.93
C LEU A 137 -17.22 -17.60 -13.65
N SER A 138 -15.99 -17.49 -13.15
CA SER A 138 -15.58 -18.17 -11.91
C SER A 138 -16.31 -17.60 -10.69
N ILE A 139 -16.52 -16.27 -10.63
CA ILE A 139 -17.29 -15.63 -9.54
C ILE A 139 -18.71 -16.20 -9.45
N GLY A 140 -19.38 -16.41 -10.59
CA GLY A 140 -20.72 -16.99 -10.64
C GLY A 140 -20.81 -18.44 -10.12
N ASN A 141 -19.68 -19.16 -10.07
CA ASN A 141 -19.60 -20.58 -9.72
C ASN A 141 -18.78 -20.85 -8.45
N LEU A 142 -18.66 -19.87 -7.54
CA LEU A 142 -17.89 -20.04 -6.31
C LEU A 142 -18.58 -20.92 -5.26
N ASN A 143 -19.89 -21.15 -5.37
CA ASN A 143 -20.68 -21.94 -4.41
C ASN A 143 -20.18 -23.39 -4.26
N ASP A 144 -19.51 -23.93 -5.29
CA ASP A 144 -18.97 -25.29 -5.30
C ASP A 144 -17.53 -25.37 -4.74
N VAL A 145 -16.97 -24.26 -4.27
CA VAL A 145 -15.62 -24.22 -3.68
C VAL A 145 -15.71 -24.60 -2.20
N PRO A 146 -15.08 -25.70 -1.77
CA PRO A 146 -15.03 -26.07 -0.36
C PRO A 146 -14.32 -25.00 0.47
N LEU A 147 -14.80 -24.76 1.70
CA LEU A 147 -14.26 -23.72 2.59
C LEU A 147 -12.76 -23.92 2.84
N GLU A 148 -12.31 -25.17 2.88
CA GLU A 148 -10.91 -25.55 3.07
C GLU A 148 -10.02 -24.99 1.95
N ALA A 149 -10.49 -25.05 0.71
CA ALA A 149 -9.76 -24.52 -0.44
C ALA A 149 -9.67 -23.00 -0.36
N VAL A 150 -10.75 -22.32 0.06
CA VAL A 150 -10.77 -20.87 0.29
C VAL A 150 -9.74 -20.48 1.34
N VAL A 151 -9.71 -21.20 2.46
CA VAL A 151 -8.80 -20.97 3.58
C VAL A 151 -7.33 -21.22 3.19
N GLN A 152 -7.05 -22.30 2.46
CA GLN A 152 -5.69 -22.57 1.93
C GLN A 152 -5.20 -21.47 1.00
N ILE A 153 -6.06 -21.00 0.10
CA ILE A 153 -5.75 -19.92 -0.83
C ILE A 153 -5.41 -18.65 -0.04
N ALA A 154 -6.24 -18.31 0.95
CA ALA A 154 -6.02 -17.13 1.77
C ALA A 154 -4.67 -17.18 2.51
N ASN A 155 -4.33 -18.32 3.10
CA ASN A 155 -3.03 -18.54 3.75
C ASN A 155 -1.84 -18.36 2.79
N ARG A 156 -1.95 -18.92 1.58
CA ARG A 156 -0.89 -18.79 0.58
C ARG A 156 -0.70 -17.33 0.15
N LEU A 157 -1.80 -16.63 -0.10
CA LEU A 157 -1.79 -15.22 -0.47
C LEU A 157 -1.28 -14.34 0.67
N GLN A 158 -1.66 -14.62 1.93
CA GLN A 158 -1.15 -13.88 3.09
C GLN A 158 0.38 -14.02 3.22
N LYS A 159 0.93 -15.21 2.99
CA LYS A 159 2.39 -15.41 2.97
C LYS A 159 3.06 -14.62 1.84
N LYS A 160 2.45 -14.61 0.65
CA LYS A 160 2.91 -13.85 -0.51
C LYS A 160 2.87 -12.33 -0.24
N ALA A 161 1.80 -11.85 0.40
CA ALA A 161 1.62 -10.45 0.79
C ALA A 161 2.73 -9.96 1.73
N ARG A 162 3.16 -10.79 2.69
CA ARG A 162 4.27 -10.44 3.61
C ARG A 162 5.63 -10.29 2.91
N GLN A 163 5.79 -10.88 1.72
CA GLN A 163 7.00 -10.79 0.91
C GLN A 163 6.97 -9.61 -0.07
N LEU A 164 5.81 -8.98 -0.27
CA LEU A 164 5.72 -7.78 -1.09
C LEU A 164 6.54 -6.68 -0.42
N PRO A 165 7.27 -5.88 -1.21
CA PRO A 165 7.87 -4.66 -0.68
C PRO A 165 6.79 -3.87 0.05
N LYS A 166 7.01 -3.63 1.34
CA LYS A 166 6.24 -2.60 2.05
C LYS A 166 6.53 -1.32 1.29
N THR A 167 5.49 -0.61 0.91
CA THR A 167 5.53 0.65 0.17
C THR A 167 6.25 1.73 0.98
N VAL A 168 7.57 1.63 1.10
CA VAL A 168 8.42 2.81 1.15
C VAL A 168 8.37 3.39 -0.26
N ALA A 169 7.35 4.23 -0.49
CA ALA A 169 7.23 5.19 -1.58
C ALA A 169 7.91 4.79 -2.91
N PHE A 170 7.44 3.75 -3.59
CA PHE A 170 7.83 3.52 -4.98
C PHE A 170 6.94 4.38 -5.89
N SER A 171 7.27 5.68 -5.97
CA SER A 171 6.67 6.59 -6.96
C SER A 171 7.12 6.18 -8.36
N ARG A 172 6.22 6.19 -9.35
CA ARG A 172 6.57 5.88 -10.76
C ARG A 172 6.89 7.14 -11.56
N GLY A 173 7.19 8.27 -10.90
CA GLY A 173 7.11 9.59 -11.53
C GLY A 173 5.71 10.19 -11.38
N GLY A 174 5.54 11.40 -11.91
CA GLY A 174 4.29 12.16 -11.89
C GLY A 174 4.55 13.66 -11.88
N GLY A 175 3.51 14.48 -11.79
CA GLY A 175 3.66 15.94 -11.75
C GLY A 175 4.50 16.40 -10.57
N LYS A 176 4.38 15.74 -9.40
CA LYS A 176 5.18 16.04 -8.21
C LYS A 176 6.67 15.78 -8.38
N ASP A 177 7.03 14.57 -8.83
CA ASP A 177 8.44 14.20 -9.04
C ASP A 177 9.08 15.11 -10.12
N LEU A 178 8.32 15.48 -11.15
CA LEU A 178 8.78 16.41 -12.18
C LEU A 178 8.95 17.83 -11.62
N ALA A 179 8.02 18.33 -10.79
CA ALA A 179 8.14 19.62 -10.10
C ALA A 179 9.37 19.67 -9.18
N ASP A 180 9.71 18.56 -8.52
CA ASP A 180 10.89 18.46 -7.67
C ASP A 180 12.20 18.57 -8.47
N ILE A 181 12.25 17.88 -9.61
CA ILE A 181 13.36 17.96 -10.56
C ILE A 181 13.49 19.38 -11.11
N LEU A 182 12.38 19.96 -11.61
CA LEU A 182 12.33 21.31 -12.19
C LEU A 182 12.78 22.37 -11.19
N GLY A 183 12.29 22.34 -9.95
CA GLY A 183 12.72 23.29 -8.92
C GLY A 183 14.19 23.13 -8.47
N SER A 184 14.90 22.11 -8.97
CA SER A 184 16.33 21.93 -8.76
C SER A 184 17.18 22.39 -9.96
N MET A 185 16.56 22.76 -11.09
CA MET A 185 17.23 23.23 -12.30
C MET A 185 17.66 24.71 -12.16
N ASP A 186 18.29 25.25 -13.21
CA ASP A 186 18.46 26.68 -13.38
C ASP A 186 17.11 27.32 -13.77
N PRO A 187 16.75 28.52 -13.25
CA PRO A 187 15.45 29.14 -13.55
C PRO A 187 15.17 29.33 -15.05
N VAL A 188 16.20 29.56 -15.87
CA VAL A 188 16.02 29.75 -17.32
C VAL A 188 15.68 28.42 -18.00
N GLU A 189 16.38 27.35 -17.62
CA GLU A 189 16.11 26.01 -18.16
C GLU A 189 14.74 25.51 -17.71
N GLU A 190 14.43 25.68 -16.43
CA GLU A 190 13.15 25.30 -15.84
C GLU A 190 11.96 25.94 -16.58
N GLU A 191 12.02 27.26 -16.81
CA GLU A 191 10.96 28.00 -17.48
C GLU A 191 10.78 27.58 -18.95
N MET A 192 11.90 27.29 -19.64
CA MET A 192 11.87 26.74 -20.99
C MET A 192 11.20 25.36 -21.02
N PHE A 193 11.51 24.47 -20.08
CA PHE A 193 10.86 23.17 -19.97
C PHE A 193 9.37 23.29 -19.65
N MET A 194 8.99 24.17 -18.72
CA MET A 194 7.57 24.40 -18.39
C MET A 194 6.79 24.95 -19.57
N THR A 195 7.35 25.91 -20.33
CA THR A 195 6.72 26.44 -21.54
C THR A 195 6.46 25.34 -22.59
N ASN A 196 7.44 24.45 -22.80
CA ASN A 196 7.28 23.33 -23.72
C ASN A 196 6.26 22.31 -23.17
N LEU A 197 6.28 22.03 -21.88
CA LEU A 197 5.35 21.12 -21.23
C LEU A 197 3.90 21.60 -21.34
N GLU A 198 3.65 22.88 -21.16
CA GLU A 198 2.32 23.50 -21.35
C GLU A 198 1.80 23.35 -22.78
N GLN A 199 2.69 23.35 -23.78
CA GLN A 199 2.30 23.18 -25.19
C GLN A 199 2.06 21.71 -25.55
N GLU A 200 2.92 20.80 -25.10
CA GLU A 200 2.86 19.38 -25.45
C GLU A 200 1.84 18.59 -24.62
N ASN A 201 1.73 18.91 -23.33
CA ASN A 201 0.85 18.21 -22.40
C ASN A 201 0.31 19.16 -21.31
N PRO A 202 -0.76 19.93 -21.62
CA PRO A 202 -1.36 20.88 -20.70
C PRO A 202 -1.84 20.25 -19.39
N GLU A 203 -2.34 19.01 -19.43
CA GLU A 203 -2.84 18.31 -18.25
C GLU A 203 -1.71 17.99 -17.26
N LEU A 204 -0.57 17.50 -17.77
CA LEU A 204 0.62 17.26 -16.95
C LEU A 204 1.23 18.58 -16.47
N ALA A 205 1.21 19.64 -17.28
CA ALA A 205 1.68 20.96 -16.85
C ALA A 205 0.87 21.48 -15.65
N GLU A 206 -0.45 21.35 -15.67
CA GLU A 206 -1.31 21.69 -14.54
C GLU A 206 -1.06 20.80 -13.31
N GLU A 207 -0.74 19.52 -13.52
CA GLU A 207 -0.34 18.64 -12.43
C GLU A 207 1.00 19.07 -11.80
N VAL A 208 2.00 19.44 -12.61
CA VAL A 208 3.30 19.93 -12.14
C VAL A 208 3.16 21.25 -11.37
N LYS A 209 2.34 22.18 -11.86
CA LYS A 209 2.12 23.48 -11.21
C LYS A 209 1.62 23.36 -9.76
N LYS A 210 0.83 22.32 -9.45
CA LYS A 210 0.33 22.07 -8.08
C LYS A 210 1.44 21.79 -7.07
N TYR A 211 2.61 21.36 -7.55
CA TYR A 211 3.75 20.96 -6.72
C TYR A 211 4.99 21.85 -6.96
N ARG A 212 4.88 22.87 -7.81
CA ARG A 212 6.01 23.74 -8.19
C ARG A 212 6.11 24.94 -7.25
N ILE A 213 7.21 25.02 -6.49
CA ILE A 213 7.58 26.21 -5.71
C ILE A 213 8.67 26.96 -6.47
N THR A 214 8.38 28.18 -6.94
CA THR A 214 9.40 29.10 -7.47
C THR A 214 9.70 30.22 -6.48
N PHE A 215 10.78 30.97 -6.73
CA PHE A 215 11.14 32.10 -5.90
C PHE A 215 10.04 33.17 -5.89
N GLU A 216 9.41 33.41 -7.02
CA GLU A 216 8.33 34.37 -7.21
C GLU A 216 7.06 33.91 -6.48
N THR A 217 6.68 32.64 -6.63
CA THR A 217 5.45 32.13 -6.00
C THR A 217 5.50 32.21 -4.48
N ILE A 218 6.68 32.08 -3.87
CA ILE A 218 6.84 32.24 -2.41
C ILE A 218 6.23 33.57 -1.93
N PHE A 219 6.45 34.66 -2.66
CA PHE A 219 5.90 35.97 -2.25
C PHE A 219 4.41 36.12 -2.56
N GLU A 220 3.89 35.37 -3.52
CA GLU A 220 2.47 35.38 -3.91
C GLU A 220 1.60 34.60 -2.94
N ILE A 221 2.05 33.41 -2.52
CA ILE A 221 1.21 32.45 -1.79
C ILE A 221 1.58 32.30 -0.30
N PHE A 222 2.79 32.67 0.13
CA PHE A 222 3.16 32.43 1.54
C PHE A 222 2.55 33.51 2.45
N PRO A 223 1.85 33.12 3.53
CA PRO A 223 1.42 34.05 4.57
C PRO A 223 2.64 34.56 5.36
N ASP A 224 2.51 35.75 5.97
CA ASP A 224 3.63 36.45 6.60
C ASP A 224 4.32 35.69 7.73
N ASN A 225 3.62 34.78 8.41
CA ASN A 225 4.23 33.88 9.40
C ASN A 225 5.15 32.86 8.73
N LEU A 226 4.69 32.20 7.67
CA LEU A 226 5.48 31.20 6.96
C LEU A 226 6.67 31.85 6.23
N LEU A 227 6.44 32.99 5.59
CA LEU A 227 7.49 33.76 4.94
C LEU A 227 8.56 34.23 5.95
N ARG A 228 8.16 34.59 7.17
CA ARG A 228 9.09 34.96 8.24
C ARG A 228 9.93 33.76 8.68
N ASP A 229 9.31 32.61 8.85
CA ASP A 229 10.02 31.39 9.28
C ASP A 229 11.02 30.96 8.21
N LEU A 230 10.62 31.00 6.93
CA LEU A 230 11.50 30.74 5.79
C LEU A 230 12.70 31.69 5.75
N MET A 231 12.46 33.01 5.80
CA MET A 231 13.54 34.01 5.76
C MET A 231 14.42 33.95 7.01
N ASN A 232 13.95 33.34 8.10
CA ASN A 232 14.76 33.09 9.28
C ASN A 232 15.64 31.86 9.19
N ALA A 233 15.25 30.86 8.40
CA ALA A 233 16.00 29.63 8.15
C ALA A 233 17.23 29.84 7.25
N VAL A 234 17.28 30.95 6.52
CA VAL A 234 18.35 31.31 5.59
C VAL A 234 19.20 32.46 6.16
N ASP A 235 20.48 32.52 5.77
CA ASP A 235 21.39 33.60 6.14
C ASP A 235 20.93 34.96 5.60
N LEU A 236 21.15 36.02 6.40
CA LEU A 236 20.64 37.37 6.07
C LEU A 236 21.27 37.93 4.79
N ASP A 237 22.54 37.61 4.53
CA ASP A 237 23.25 38.01 3.31
C ASP A 237 22.65 37.34 2.06
N THR A 238 22.23 36.07 2.18
CA THR A 238 21.54 35.35 1.12
C THR A 238 20.16 35.96 0.85
N VAL A 239 19.43 36.35 1.91
CA VAL A 239 18.15 37.07 1.77
C VAL A 239 18.37 38.41 1.05
N ALA A 240 19.37 39.19 1.45
CA ALA A 240 19.69 40.47 0.83
C ALA A 240 20.08 40.33 -0.65
N LEU A 241 20.88 39.30 -0.98
CA LEU A 241 21.30 39.02 -2.36
C LEU A 241 20.14 38.54 -3.23
N ALA A 242 19.25 37.69 -2.70
CA ALA A 242 18.11 37.15 -3.43
C ALA A 242 17.04 38.22 -3.76
N LEU A 243 16.83 39.17 -2.84
CA LEU A 243 15.90 40.29 -3.02
C LEU A 243 16.41 41.35 -4.01
N LYS A 244 17.68 41.27 -4.45
CA LYS A 244 18.22 42.23 -5.39
C LYS A 244 17.45 42.21 -6.72
N GLY A 245 16.99 43.38 -7.14
CA GLY A 245 16.20 43.55 -8.36
C GLY A 245 14.73 43.13 -8.23
N MET A 246 14.27 42.78 -7.02
CA MET A 246 12.85 42.60 -6.73
C MET A 246 12.18 43.96 -6.49
N ASP A 247 10.85 44.00 -6.61
CA ASP A 247 10.07 45.19 -6.31
C ASP A 247 10.27 45.64 -4.86
N GLN A 248 10.27 46.97 -4.66
CA GLN A 248 10.48 47.57 -3.34
C GLN A 248 9.41 47.10 -2.34
N SER A 249 8.17 46.91 -2.79
CA SER A 249 7.07 46.41 -1.95
C SER A 249 7.34 45.01 -1.39
N ILE A 250 7.94 44.11 -2.18
CA ILE A 250 8.32 42.76 -1.75
C ILE A 250 9.46 42.86 -0.74
N SER A 251 10.48 43.67 -1.06
CA SER A 251 11.62 43.89 -0.17
C SER A 251 11.19 44.43 1.19
N ASP A 252 10.34 45.47 1.20
CA ASP A 252 9.82 46.09 2.42
C ASP A 252 8.96 45.11 3.23
N ARG A 253 8.12 44.30 2.57
CA ARG A 253 7.33 43.25 3.23
C ARG A 253 8.24 42.24 3.91
N VAL A 254 9.23 41.71 3.21
CA VAL A 254 10.16 40.70 3.74
C VAL A 254 10.97 41.27 4.90
N ILE A 255 11.48 42.49 4.79
CA ILE A 255 12.21 43.14 5.88
C ILE A 255 11.26 43.37 7.08
N GLY A 256 10.04 43.84 6.84
CA GLY A 256 9.06 44.15 7.87
C GLY A 256 8.64 42.94 8.73
N ILE A 257 8.61 41.74 8.15
CA ILE A 257 8.26 40.51 8.87
C ILE A 257 9.43 39.91 9.66
N LEU A 258 10.68 40.29 9.36
CA LEU A 258 11.86 39.77 10.07
C LEU A 258 11.88 40.21 11.54
N PRO A 259 12.57 39.49 12.44
CA PRO A 259 12.79 39.97 13.81
C PRO A 259 13.54 41.31 13.85
N LYS A 260 13.20 42.20 14.78
CA LYS A 260 13.81 43.55 14.91
C LYS A 260 15.34 43.58 14.87
N LYS A 261 15.99 42.57 15.44
CA LYS A 261 17.46 42.45 15.42
C LYS A 261 17.99 42.23 13.99
N LYS A 262 17.36 41.35 13.21
CA LYS A 262 17.74 41.10 11.81
C LYS A 262 17.38 42.30 10.92
N GLN A 263 16.26 42.98 11.17
CA GLN A 263 15.92 44.23 10.47
C GLN A 263 17.03 45.28 10.62
N ALA A 264 17.52 45.47 11.85
CA ALA A 264 18.59 46.44 12.12
C ALA A 264 19.96 46.04 11.52
N MET A 265 20.15 44.76 11.21
CA MET A 265 21.38 44.22 10.61
C MET A 265 21.25 44.02 9.09
N TYR A 266 20.07 44.23 8.52
CA TYR A 266 19.84 44.03 7.09
C TYR A 266 20.49 45.17 6.31
N GLU A 267 21.37 44.81 5.39
CA GLU A 267 21.99 45.76 4.47
C GLU A 267 21.64 45.36 3.03
N PRO A 268 20.99 46.25 2.25
CA PRO A 268 20.68 45.94 0.86
C PRO A 268 21.96 45.83 0.05
N VAL A 269 22.02 44.86 -0.87
CA VAL A 269 23.20 44.65 -1.72
C VAL A 269 23.28 45.72 -2.81
N GLU A 270 24.10 46.74 -2.58
CA GLU A 270 24.34 47.81 -3.56
C GLU A 270 25.25 47.38 -4.72
N GLY A 271 25.30 48.20 -5.78
CA GLY A 271 26.22 48.02 -6.92
C GLY A 271 25.90 46.85 -7.85
N ALA A 272 26.79 46.56 -8.79
CA ALA A 272 26.63 45.44 -9.72
C ALA A 272 27.04 44.12 -9.06
N VAL A 273 26.21 43.07 -9.21
CA VAL A 273 26.56 41.70 -8.80
C VAL A 273 26.35 40.74 -9.96
N PRO A 274 27.10 39.63 -10.02
CA PRO A 274 26.88 38.60 -11.02
C PRO A 274 25.46 38.01 -10.90
N LYS A 275 24.77 37.90 -12.04
CA LYS A 275 23.42 37.30 -12.10
C LYS A 275 23.38 35.91 -11.45
N ARG A 276 24.40 35.09 -11.71
CA ARG A 276 24.57 33.75 -11.13
C ARG A 276 24.50 33.74 -9.59
N ASP A 277 25.04 34.76 -8.94
CA ASP A 277 25.10 34.78 -7.48
C ASP A 277 23.71 35.11 -6.89
N VAL A 278 22.94 35.96 -7.57
CA VAL A 278 21.52 36.22 -7.26
C VAL A 278 20.68 34.96 -7.47
N ASP A 279 20.86 34.27 -8.61
CA ASP A 279 20.12 33.05 -8.93
C ASP A 279 20.43 31.93 -7.91
N ASN A 280 21.68 31.79 -7.49
CA ASN A 280 22.07 30.86 -6.42
C ASN A 280 21.41 31.20 -5.08
N ALA A 281 21.35 32.48 -4.71
CA ALA A 281 20.70 32.91 -3.47
C ALA A 281 19.19 32.62 -3.48
N ARG A 282 18.52 32.90 -4.61
CA ARG A 282 17.10 32.57 -4.82
C ARG A 282 16.85 31.07 -4.74
N LYS A 283 17.72 30.27 -5.38
CA LYS A 283 17.67 28.80 -5.32
C LYS A 283 17.81 28.28 -3.89
N SER A 284 18.71 28.83 -3.08
CA SER A 284 18.84 28.47 -1.66
C SER A 284 17.57 28.74 -0.86
N ILE A 285 16.87 29.84 -1.13
CA ILE A 285 15.57 30.14 -0.49
C ILE A 285 14.50 29.13 -0.91
N VAL A 286 14.39 28.81 -2.20
CA VAL A 286 13.45 27.79 -2.69
C VAL A 286 13.73 26.42 -2.07
N GLN A 287 15.02 26.02 -1.97
CA GLN A 287 15.41 24.78 -1.31
C GLN A 287 15.03 24.75 0.18
N SER A 288 15.21 25.87 0.89
CA SER A 288 14.76 25.99 2.27
C SER A 288 13.24 25.87 2.40
N ALA A 289 12.47 26.43 1.46
CA ALA A 289 11.02 26.30 1.44
C ALA A 289 10.58 24.84 1.21
N LYS A 290 11.23 24.13 0.27
CA LYS A 290 10.99 22.70 0.04
C LYS A 290 11.32 21.85 1.27
N GLN A 291 12.40 22.16 1.98
CA GLN A 291 12.74 21.46 3.22
C GLN A 291 11.66 21.68 4.29
N MET A 292 11.17 22.90 4.46
CA MET A 292 10.07 23.20 5.39
C MET A 292 8.77 22.44 5.04
N GLU A 293 8.46 22.29 3.74
CA GLU A 293 7.33 21.46 3.30
C GLU A 293 7.54 19.98 3.65
N SER A 294 8.74 19.44 3.36
CA SER A 294 9.11 18.07 3.70
C SER A 294 9.06 17.79 5.21
N ASP A 295 9.37 18.79 6.04
CA ASP A 295 9.29 18.72 7.49
C ASP A 295 7.85 18.88 8.03
N GLY A 296 6.89 19.12 7.13
CA GLY A 296 5.47 19.24 7.45
C GLY A 296 5.05 20.61 7.99
N ALA A 297 5.87 21.65 7.82
CA ALA A 297 5.55 23.00 8.29
C ALA A 297 4.36 23.62 7.53
N PHE A 298 4.16 23.22 6.27
CA PHE A 298 3.01 23.57 5.44
C PHE A 298 2.80 22.48 4.37
N LYS A 299 1.68 22.55 3.65
CA LYS A 299 1.46 21.81 2.41
C LYS A 299 1.25 22.82 1.29
N LEU A 300 1.95 22.66 0.18
CA LEU A 300 1.84 23.60 -0.93
C LEU A 300 0.42 23.64 -1.53
N GLU A 301 -0.26 22.49 -1.59
CA GLU A 301 -1.63 22.36 -2.06
C GLU A 301 -2.61 23.27 -1.30
N ASP A 302 -2.44 23.39 0.02
CA ASP A 302 -3.30 24.21 0.89
C ASP A 302 -3.08 25.71 0.65
N LEU A 303 -1.90 26.11 0.17
CA LEU A 303 -1.55 27.50 -0.14
C LEU A 303 -2.02 27.93 -1.53
N LEU A 304 -2.04 26.99 -2.48
CA LEU A 304 -2.55 27.20 -3.84
C LEU A 304 -4.07 27.09 -3.91
N GLY A 305 -4.68 26.31 -3.01
CA GLY A 305 -6.09 25.95 -3.00
C GLY A 305 -6.93 26.71 -1.97
N GLY A 306 -7.05 28.03 -2.10
CA GLY A 306 -8.03 28.86 -1.39
C GLY A 306 -9.51 28.55 -1.69
N GLU A 307 -9.84 27.31 -2.05
CA GLU A 307 -11.19 26.74 -2.04
C GLU A 307 -11.12 25.35 -1.40
N THR A 308 -11.00 25.31 -0.07
CA THR A 308 -11.52 24.16 0.67
C THR A 308 -13.03 24.14 0.49
N VAL A 309 -13.48 23.18 -0.32
CA VAL A 309 -14.87 22.74 -0.44
C VAL A 309 -15.46 22.53 0.95
N GLU A 310 -16.52 23.28 1.27
CA GLU A 310 -17.50 22.95 2.33
C GLU A 310 -18.27 21.66 1.99
#